data_AF-A0AA86NHY3-F1
#
_entry.id   AF-A0AA86NHY3-F1
#
_cell.length_a   1.000
_cell.length_b   1.000
_cell.length_c   1.000
_cell.angle_alpha   90.00
_cell.angle_beta   90.00
_cell.angle_gamma   90.00
#
_symmetry.space_group_name_H-M   'P 1'
#
loop_
_entity.id
_entity.type
_entity.pdbx_description
1 polymer ?
#
loop_
_entity_poly.entity_id
_entity_poly.type
_entity_poly.pdbx_seq_one_letter_code
_entity_poly.pdbx_strand_id
1 'polypeptide(L)'
;MCLQQNMTSIAQEFRYFGLIGYNYGNTSIQNTSVLFQTQTVHVWGFGIIGVQETCSSYAELINMSISVRFSSSSGGYVGSVCGAPQGQNFSIQNTNVNDSIINSGASQVGGLCGYQYSQTNMTIYNSTILKSNISGSGNVGGLIGYCQSQTVYLINLKIMFVRLSASSTVGIVSGQNGGVYYFTGSLSSSNYINDVLQKDCSVLSNYWSVAGC
;
A
#
# COMPACT_ATOMS: atom_id res chain seq x y z
N MET A 1 6.30 -19.95 5.33
CA MET A 1 7.75 -19.69 5.14
C MET A 1 8.08 -18.32 5.74
N CYS A 2 9.20 -18.18 6.46
CA CYS A 2 9.64 -16.88 6.99
C CYS A 2 10.83 -16.38 6.18
N LEU A 3 10.72 -15.20 5.58
CA LEU A 3 11.75 -14.56 4.77
C LEU A 3 12.14 -13.23 5.42
N GLN A 4 13.41 -13.09 5.75
CA GLN A 4 13.98 -11.83 6.24
C GLN A 4 15.02 -11.35 5.23
N GLN A 5 14.82 -10.16 4.68
CA GLN A 5 15.82 -9.48 3.85
C GLN A 5 16.21 -8.16 4.54
N ASN A 6 17.47 -8.10 4.96
CA ASN A 6 18.10 -6.90 5.49
C ASN A 6 19.14 -6.43 4.48
N MET A 7 18.93 -5.26 3.86
CA MET A 7 19.94 -4.66 2.99
C MET A 7 20.05 -3.17 3.30
N THR A 8 21.18 -2.76 3.86
CA THR A 8 21.53 -1.35 4.07
C THR A 8 22.49 -0.92 2.95
N SER A 9 21.98 -0.17 1.97
CA SER A 9 22.77 0.34 0.86
C SER A 9 22.49 1.84 0.69
N ILE A 10 23.32 2.67 1.33
CA ILE A 10 23.13 4.12 1.40
C ILE A 10 23.41 4.81 0.03
N ALA A 11 23.82 4.07 -1.01
CA ALA A 11 24.29 4.65 -2.28
C ALA A 11 23.82 3.94 -3.57
N GLN A 12 22.92 2.94 -3.51
CA GLN A 12 22.45 2.28 -4.74
C GLN A 12 21.04 2.75 -5.12
N GLU A 13 20.85 3.05 -6.40
CA GLU A 13 19.52 3.21 -6.98
C GLU A 13 18.94 1.83 -7.30
N PHE A 14 17.78 1.52 -6.73
CA PHE A 14 17.01 0.36 -7.15
C PHE A 14 15.90 0.84 -8.09
N ARG A 15 15.79 0.27 -9.30
CA ARG A 15 14.56 0.49 -10.06
C ARG A 15 13.39 -0.13 -9.33
N TYR A 16 13.42 -1.44 -9.15
CA TYR A 16 12.33 -2.15 -8.51
C TYR A 16 12.84 -3.09 -7.45
N PHE A 17 12.20 -3.06 -6.29
CA PHE A 17 12.66 -3.74 -5.09
C PHE A 17 11.54 -4.53 -4.42
N GLY A 18 11.83 -5.78 -4.07
CA GLY A 18 10.92 -6.70 -3.42
C GLY A 18 11.38 -8.15 -3.52
N LEU A 19 10.54 -9.09 -3.11
CA LEU A 19 10.74 -10.51 -3.43
C LEU A 19 10.70 -10.71 -4.95
N ILE A 20 9.83 -9.96 -5.61
CA ILE A 20 9.76 -9.85 -7.06
C ILE A 20 9.91 -8.37 -7.40
N GLY A 21 11.07 -7.97 -7.91
CA GLY A 21 11.28 -6.57 -8.31
C GLY A 21 10.28 -6.17 -9.40
N TYR A 22 10.20 -6.95 -10.48
CA TYR A 22 9.28 -6.72 -11.59
C TYR A 22 8.53 -7.99 -11.95
N ASN A 23 7.21 -7.94 -11.95
CA ASN A 23 6.39 -9.09 -12.32
C ASN A 23 5.70 -8.88 -13.68
N TYR A 24 6.10 -9.69 -14.67
CA TYR A 24 5.52 -9.70 -16.01
C TYR A 24 4.36 -10.70 -16.19
N GLY A 25 4.17 -11.60 -15.22
CA GLY A 25 3.28 -12.74 -15.38
C GLY A 25 2.28 -12.90 -14.24
N ASN A 26 1.55 -14.01 -14.31
CA ASN A 26 0.65 -14.42 -13.25
C ASN A 26 1.47 -14.91 -12.06
N THR A 27 1.22 -14.32 -10.90
CA THR A 27 1.97 -14.63 -9.68
C THR A 27 1.02 -14.88 -8.51
N SER A 28 1.33 -15.90 -7.72
CA SER A 28 0.65 -16.15 -6.45
C SER A 28 1.71 -16.37 -5.38
N ILE A 29 1.73 -15.51 -4.35
CA ILE A 29 2.60 -15.64 -3.17
C ILE A 29 1.71 -15.95 -1.98
N GLN A 30 1.98 -17.05 -1.28
CA GLN A 30 1.11 -17.53 -0.21
C GLN A 30 1.87 -17.89 1.06
N ASN A 31 1.20 -17.79 2.21
CA ASN A 31 1.65 -18.33 3.50
C ASN A 31 3.06 -17.87 3.88
N THR A 32 3.34 -16.58 3.65
CA THR A 32 4.68 -16.02 3.75
C THR A 32 4.72 -14.88 4.76
N SER A 33 5.69 -14.95 5.66
CA SER A 33 6.05 -13.84 6.55
C SER A 33 7.25 -13.12 5.99
N VAL A 34 7.16 -11.80 5.85
CA VAL A 34 8.18 -10.95 5.26
C VAL A 34 8.59 -9.88 6.27
N LEU A 35 9.89 -9.81 6.55
CA LEU A 35 10.51 -8.67 7.20
C LEU A 35 11.48 -8.02 6.23
N PHE A 36 11.15 -6.79 5.79
CA PHE A 36 12.04 -5.97 4.98
C PHE A 36 12.64 -4.86 5.80
N GLN A 37 13.97 -4.74 5.76
CA GLN A 37 14.69 -3.59 6.31
C GLN A 37 15.66 -3.06 5.27
N THR A 38 15.37 -1.88 4.72
CA THR A 38 16.18 -1.31 3.65
C THR A 38 16.14 0.22 3.62
N GLN A 39 17.26 0.78 3.19
CA GLN A 39 17.45 2.19 2.92
C GLN A 39 18.09 2.32 1.53
N THR A 40 17.60 3.25 0.73
CA THR A 40 18.08 3.52 -0.63
C THR A 40 18.06 5.02 -0.91
N VAL A 41 18.81 5.48 -1.91
CA VAL A 41 18.69 6.87 -2.39
C VAL A 41 17.44 7.06 -3.25
N HIS A 42 17.10 6.08 -4.08
CA HIS A 42 15.97 6.15 -5.00
C HIS A 42 15.33 4.77 -5.20
N VAL A 43 14.00 4.74 -5.30
CA VAL A 43 13.25 3.54 -5.74
C VAL A 43 12.13 3.91 -6.71
N TRP A 44 11.98 3.19 -7.82
CA TRP A 44 10.81 3.39 -8.70
C TRP A 44 9.60 2.62 -8.23
N GLY A 45 9.79 1.39 -7.76
CA GLY A 45 8.74 0.54 -7.20
C GLY A 45 9.24 -0.27 -6.01
N PHE A 46 8.56 -0.17 -4.86
CA PHE A 46 8.90 -0.92 -3.66
C PHE A 46 7.69 -1.69 -3.12
N GLY A 47 7.90 -2.95 -2.73
CA GLY A 47 6.96 -3.78 -1.98
C GLY A 47 7.42 -5.23 -1.92
N ILE A 48 6.51 -6.16 -1.65
CA ILE A 48 6.73 -7.58 -1.95
C ILE A 48 6.90 -7.77 -3.46
N ILE A 49 6.05 -7.10 -4.24
CA ILE A 49 6.18 -6.92 -5.67
C ILE A 49 6.56 -5.46 -5.92
N GLY A 50 7.71 -5.17 -6.51
CA GLY A 50 8.10 -3.77 -6.78
C GLY A 50 7.13 -3.12 -7.76
N VAL A 51 6.95 -3.75 -8.92
CA VAL A 51 5.95 -3.38 -9.94
C VAL A 51 5.34 -4.65 -10.54
N GLN A 52 4.02 -4.63 -10.72
CA GLN A 52 3.30 -5.56 -11.60
C GLN A 52 3.11 -4.85 -12.93
N GLU A 53 3.49 -5.46 -14.05
CA GLU A 53 3.19 -4.90 -15.37
C GLU A 53 2.67 -5.99 -16.30
N THR A 54 1.42 -5.85 -16.76
CA THR A 54 0.87 -6.34 -18.06
C THR A 54 -0.66 -6.35 -18.04
N CYS A 55 -1.30 -5.90 -19.13
CA CYS A 55 -2.75 -5.79 -19.27
C CYS A 55 -3.56 -7.09 -19.19
N SER A 56 -2.92 -8.25 -18.95
CA SER A 56 -3.56 -9.57 -18.82
C SER A 56 -3.08 -10.36 -17.60
N SER A 57 -2.13 -9.85 -16.81
CA SER A 57 -1.64 -10.56 -15.64
C SER A 57 -2.53 -10.35 -14.41
N TYR A 58 -2.47 -11.33 -13.53
CA TYR A 58 -2.97 -11.20 -12.16
C TYR A 58 -1.85 -11.45 -11.15
N ALA A 59 -1.94 -10.78 -10.01
CA ALA A 59 -1.11 -11.10 -8.85
C ALA A 59 -1.99 -11.29 -7.62
N GLU A 60 -1.72 -12.38 -6.90
CA GLU A 60 -2.41 -12.71 -5.66
C GLU A 60 -1.42 -12.88 -4.52
N LEU A 61 -1.71 -12.24 -3.40
CA LEU A 61 -0.98 -12.39 -2.15
C LEU A 61 -1.93 -12.88 -1.07
N ILE A 62 -1.65 -14.06 -0.51
CA ILE A 62 -2.59 -14.76 0.39
C ILE A 62 -1.89 -15.16 1.69
N ASN A 63 -2.54 -14.91 2.83
CA ASN A 63 -2.03 -15.28 4.16
C ASN A 63 -0.62 -14.73 4.40
N MET A 64 -0.45 -13.43 4.16
CA MET A 64 0.83 -12.75 4.31
C MET A 64 0.93 -12.06 5.67
N SER A 65 2.12 -12.08 6.28
CA SER A 65 2.44 -11.29 7.46
C SER A 65 3.65 -10.42 7.15
N ILE A 66 3.48 -9.10 7.14
CA ILE A 66 4.43 -8.17 6.55
C ILE A 66 4.82 -7.13 7.59
N SER A 67 6.13 -6.90 7.73
CA SER A 67 6.69 -5.76 8.46
C SER A 67 7.79 -5.13 7.61
N VAL A 68 7.69 -3.83 7.38
CA VAL A 68 8.61 -3.08 6.53
C VAL A 68 9.27 -1.98 7.35
N ARG A 69 10.59 -1.86 7.29
CA ARG A 69 11.33 -0.64 7.65
C ARG A 69 12.05 -0.17 6.40
N PHE A 70 11.42 0.78 5.71
CA PHE A 70 11.90 1.30 4.44
C PHE A 70 12.19 2.80 4.57
N SER A 71 13.32 3.23 4.01
CA SER A 71 13.55 4.66 3.78
C SER A 71 14.16 4.95 2.41
N SER A 72 13.72 6.05 1.80
CA SER A 72 14.37 6.57 0.60
C SER A 72 14.38 8.09 0.53
N SER A 73 15.39 8.69 -0.10
CA SER A 73 15.42 10.14 -0.33
C SER A 73 14.53 10.59 -1.50
N SER A 74 14.25 9.70 -2.44
CA SER A 74 13.37 9.95 -3.58
C SER A 74 12.74 8.66 -4.09
N GLY A 75 11.76 8.77 -4.99
CA GLY A 75 11.18 7.60 -5.65
C GLY A 75 9.87 7.86 -6.40
N GLY A 76 9.39 6.80 -7.04
CA GLY A 76 8.09 6.77 -7.73
C GLY A 76 6.99 6.28 -6.79
N TYR A 77 6.88 4.95 -6.67
CA TYR A 77 5.74 4.27 -6.08
C TYR A 77 6.17 3.31 -4.96
N VAL A 78 5.65 3.51 -3.75
CA VAL A 78 6.05 2.73 -2.58
C VAL A 78 4.84 2.17 -1.85
N GLY A 79 4.80 0.86 -1.65
CA GLY A 79 3.83 0.18 -0.81
C GLY A 79 4.47 -0.98 -0.05
N SER A 80 3.90 -1.42 1.07
CA SER A 80 4.44 -2.60 1.74
C SER A 80 4.24 -3.89 0.93
N VAL A 81 3.18 -3.94 0.11
CA VAL A 81 2.84 -5.08 -0.73
C VAL A 81 3.26 -4.83 -2.17
N CYS A 82 2.88 -3.70 -2.76
CA CYS A 82 3.20 -3.42 -4.15
C CYS A 82 3.54 -1.95 -4.39
N GLY A 83 4.59 -1.65 -5.16
CA GLY A 83 4.87 -0.28 -5.55
C GLY A 83 3.83 0.22 -6.53
N ALA A 84 3.73 -0.44 -7.68
CA ALA A 84 2.74 -0.12 -8.71
C ALA A 84 2.06 -1.39 -9.25
N PRO A 85 0.85 -1.72 -8.79
CA PRO A 85 0.03 -2.72 -9.46
C PRO A 85 -0.48 -2.20 -10.81
N GLN A 86 0.04 -2.78 -11.90
CA GLN A 86 -0.43 -2.59 -13.28
C GLN A 86 -0.78 -3.96 -13.89
N GLY A 87 -2.04 -4.34 -13.85
CA GLY A 87 -2.55 -5.55 -14.50
C GLY A 87 -4.07 -5.56 -14.54
N GLN A 88 -4.72 -6.67 -14.93
CA GLN A 88 -6.18 -6.70 -14.87
C GLN A 88 -6.69 -6.83 -13.45
N ASN A 89 -6.04 -7.68 -12.64
CA ASN A 89 -6.49 -8.01 -11.30
C ASN A 89 -5.32 -8.05 -10.32
N PHE A 90 -5.45 -7.36 -9.19
CA PHE A 90 -4.51 -7.41 -8.07
C PHE A 90 -5.28 -7.74 -6.79
N SER A 91 -4.95 -8.87 -6.18
CA SER A 91 -5.73 -9.46 -5.08
C SER A 91 -4.84 -9.64 -3.85
N ILE A 92 -5.29 -9.13 -2.71
CA ILE A 92 -4.63 -9.29 -1.41
C ILE A 92 -5.64 -9.90 -0.45
N GLN A 93 -5.30 -11.04 0.15
CA GLN A 93 -6.21 -11.79 1.01
C GLN A 93 -5.53 -12.17 2.31
N ASN A 94 -6.26 -12.04 3.42
CA ASN A 94 -5.83 -12.48 4.76
C ASN A 94 -4.41 -11.96 5.10
N THR A 95 -4.12 -10.71 4.73
CA THR A 95 -2.77 -10.15 4.84
C THR A 95 -2.73 -9.12 5.96
N ASN A 96 -1.71 -9.25 6.81
CA ASN A 96 -1.47 -8.33 7.93
C ASN A 96 -0.18 -7.55 7.69
N VAL A 97 -0.27 -6.23 7.68
CA VAL A 97 0.87 -5.31 7.65
C VAL A 97 0.96 -4.65 9.01
N ASN A 98 1.98 -5.02 9.78
CA ASN A 98 2.10 -4.62 11.18
C ASN A 98 3.43 -3.93 11.44
N ASP A 99 3.38 -2.91 12.31
CA ASP A 99 4.56 -2.20 12.83
C ASP A 99 5.52 -1.73 11.72
N SER A 100 4.95 -1.35 10.57
CA SER A 100 5.73 -0.93 9.41
C SER A 100 6.06 0.55 9.49
N ILE A 101 7.29 0.91 9.12
CA ILE A 101 7.79 2.26 9.03
C ILE A 101 8.26 2.47 7.60
N ILE A 102 7.53 3.29 6.85
CA ILE A 102 7.85 3.66 5.48
C ILE A 102 8.10 5.17 5.50
N ASN A 103 9.35 5.58 5.30
CA ASN A 103 9.72 6.99 5.20
C ASN A 103 10.38 7.26 3.84
N SER A 104 9.57 7.64 2.85
CA SER A 104 10.03 7.75 1.48
C SER A 104 9.92 9.17 0.96
N GLY A 105 10.93 9.60 0.19
CA GLY A 105 10.82 10.78 -0.68
C GLY A 105 10.01 10.52 -1.95
N ALA A 106 9.33 9.38 -2.06
CA ALA A 106 8.48 9.04 -3.20
C ALA A 106 7.18 9.84 -3.25
N SER A 107 6.71 10.06 -4.48
CA SER A 107 5.53 10.89 -4.74
C SER A 107 4.19 10.17 -4.57
N GLN A 108 4.16 8.82 -4.59
CA GLN A 108 2.96 8.05 -4.23
C GLN A 108 3.33 6.93 -3.26
N VAL A 109 2.83 7.04 -2.03
CA VAL A 109 3.15 6.10 -0.95
C VAL A 109 1.86 5.58 -0.32
N GLY A 110 1.68 4.27 -0.26
CA GLY A 110 0.57 3.66 0.45
C GLY A 110 1.01 2.64 1.48
N GLY A 111 0.14 2.34 2.44
CA GLY A 111 0.38 1.25 3.37
C GLY A 111 0.46 -0.11 2.68
N LEU A 112 -0.35 -0.36 1.64
CA LEU A 112 -0.23 -1.55 0.79
C LEU A 112 0.36 -1.23 -0.58
N CYS A 113 -0.16 -0.20 -1.25
CA CYS A 113 0.15 0.08 -2.65
C CYS A 113 0.59 1.53 -2.88
N GLY A 114 1.65 1.77 -3.64
CA GLY A 114 2.05 3.14 -4.00
C GLY A 114 1.08 3.78 -4.99
N TYR A 115 1.00 3.21 -6.19
CA TYR A 115 0.21 3.75 -7.31
C TYR A 115 -0.62 2.65 -7.97
N GLN A 116 -1.93 2.83 -7.99
CA GLN A 116 -2.87 1.91 -8.62
C GLN A 116 -3.29 2.45 -10.00
N TYR A 117 -2.94 1.72 -11.07
CA TYR A 117 -3.15 2.17 -12.46
C TYR A 117 -4.56 1.94 -12.98
N SER A 118 -4.99 2.80 -13.92
CA SER A 118 -6.37 2.95 -14.39
C SER A 118 -7.06 1.68 -14.93
N GLN A 119 -6.31 0.65 -15.30
CA GLN A 119 -6.83 -0.60 -15.87
C GLN A 119 -6.86 -1.78 -14.87
N THR A 120 -6.55 -1.53 -13.59
CA THR A 120 -6.41 -2.58 -12.59
C THR A 120 -7.60 -2.66 -11.64
N ASN A 121 -8.30 -3.78 -11.63
CA ASN A 121 -9.22 -4.08 -10.54
C ASN A 121 -8.42 -4.53 -9.32
N MET A 122 -8.71 -3.92 -8.17
CA MET A 122 -8.06 -4.29 -6.92
C MET A 122 -9.09 -4.83 -5.93
N THR A 123 -8.79 -6.00 -5.38
CA THR A 123 -9.61 -6.63 -4.33
C THR A 123 -8.75 -6.90 -3.12
N ILE A 124 -9.16 -6.35 -1.97
CA ILE A 124 -8.47 -6.54 -0.71
C ILE A 124 -9.49 -7.12 0.28
N TYR A 125 -9.19 -8.32 0.76
CA TYR A 125 -10.11 -9.11 1.57
C TYR A 125 -9.47 -9.51 2.90
N ASN A 126 -10.22 -9.35 4.01
CA ASN A 126 -9.83 -9.76 5.36
C ASN A 126 -8.39 -9.36 5.74
N SER A 127 -8.00 -8.14 5.39
CA SER A 127 -6.62 -7.68 5.57
C SER A 127 -6.55 -6.54 6.59
N THR A 128 -5.40 -6.39 7.23
CA THR A 128 -5.20 -5.40 8.29
C THR A 128 -3.90 -4.63 8.08
N ILE A 129 -3.94 -3.32 8.32
CA ILE A 129 -2.77 -2.46 8.47
C ILE A 129 -2.82 -1.89 9.88
N LEU A 130 -1.80 -2.18 10.70
CA LEU A 130 -1.80 -1.88 12.12
C LEU A 130 -0.51 -1.20 12.53
N LYS A 131 -0.62 -0.18 13.40
CA LYS A 131 0.53 0.45 14.11
C LYS A 131 1.67 0.88 13.18
N SER A 132 1.32 1.36 11.98
CA SER A 132 2.30 1.68 10.95
C SER A 132 2.47 3.19 10.80
N ASN A 133 3.68 3.62 10.45
CA ASN A 133 4.02 5.00 10.14
C ASN A 133 4.38 5.09 8.66
N ILE A 134 3.64 5.88 7.89
CA ILE A 134 3.80 5.97 6.44
C ILE A 134 3.96 7.44 6.06
N SER A 135 5.08 7.79 5.43
CA SER A 135 5.35 9.12 4.94
C SER A 135 5.91 9.16 3.53
N GLY A 136 5.55 10.22 2.80
CA GLY A 136 5.82 10.46 1.39
C GLY A 136 6.05 11.94 1.08
N SER A 137 6.61 12.25 -0.09
CA SER A 137 6.75 13.64 -0.58
C SER A 137 5.56 14.10 -1.44
N GLY A 138 4.62 13.22 -1.74
CA GLY A 138 3.45 13.54 -2.56
C GLY A 138 2.14 13.08 -1.93
N ASN A 139 1.48 12.11 -2.55
CA ASN A 139 0.20 11.57 -2.12
C ASN A 139 0.43 10.36 -1.21
N VAL A 140 -0.09 10.41 0.02
CA VAL A 140 0.09 9.35 1.02
C VAL A 140 -1.24 8.77 1.45
N GLY A 141 -1.42 7.48 1.19
CA GLY A 141 -2.57 6.70 1.62
C GLY A 141 -2.25 5.77 2.77
N GLY A 142 -3.18 5.56 3.69
CA GLY A 142 -3.10 4.41 4.59
C GLY A 142 -3.19 3.09 3.84
N LEU A 143 -3.88 3.06 2.69
CA LEU A 143 -3.94 1.90 1.79
C LEU A 143 -3.15 2.14 0.49
N ILE A 144 -3.53 3.17 -0.28
CA ILE A 144 -3.05 3.45 -1.64
C ILE A 144 -2.54 4.90 -1.74
N GLY A 145 -1.31 5.15 -2.18
CA GLY A 145 -0.82 6.53 -2.37
C GLY A 145 -1.68 7.32 -3.36
N TYR A 146 -1.81 6.79 -4.57
CA TYR A 146 -2.69 7.34 -5.61
C TYR A 146 -3.45 6.26 -6.35
N CYS A 147 -4.76 6.44 -6.49
CA CYS A 147 -5.67 5.54 -7.18
C CYS A 147 -6.16 6.20 -8.46
N GLN A 148 -5.73 5.71 -9.63
CA GLN A 148 -6.11 6.24 -10.94
C GLN A 148 -7.32 5.49 -11.56
N SER A 149 -7.74 4.34 -11.01
CA SER A 149 -8.67 3.41 -11.68
C SER A 149 -10.09 3.34 -11.16
N GLN A 150 -10.91 2.61 -11.92
CA GLN A 150 -12.37 2.52 -11.90
C GLN A 150 -12.97 1.94 -10.62
N THR A 151 -12.38 0.89 -10.03
CA THR A 151 -12.99 0.23 -8.86
C THR A 151 -11.99 -0.49 -7.95
N VAL A 152 -12.12 -0.25 -6.64
CA VAL A 152 -11.39 -0.96 -5.60
C VAL A 152 -12.38 -1.58 -4.61
N TYR A 153 -12.31 -2.89 -4.41
CA TYR A 153 -13.12 -3.62 -3.44
C TYR A 153 -12.32 -3.85 -2.15
N LEU A 154 -12.81 -3.27 -1.06
CA LEU A 154 -12.21 -3.36 0.26
C LEU A 154 -13.18 -4.08 1.18
N ILE A 155 -12.93 -5.35 1.45
CA ILE A 155 -13.86 -6.22 2.16
C ILE A 155 -13.22 -6.66 3.47
N ASN A 156 -13.86 -6.30 4.59
CA ASN A 156 -13.36 -6.53 5.95
C ASN A 156 -11.93 -5.99 6.15
N LEU A 157 -11.62 -4.85 5.54
CA LEU A 157 -10.32 -4.19 5.70
C LEU A 157 -10.27 -3.43 7.03
N LYS A 158 -9.16 -3.57 7.76
CA LYS A 158 -8.90 -2.80 8.98
C LYS A 158 -7.65 -1.95 8.80
N ILE A 159 -7.78 -0.63 8.97
CA ILE A 159 -6.63 0.28 9.08
C ILE A 159 -6.69 0.88 10.46
N MET A 160 -5.70 0.58 11.32
CA MET A 160 -5.77 0.94 12.74
C MET A 160 -4.45 1.46 13.28
N PHE A 161 -4.52 2.56 14.04
CA PHE A 161 -3.35 3.19 14.66
C PHE A 161 -2.23 3.52 13.67
N VAL A 162 -2.62 3.92 12.46
CA VAL A 162 -1.67 4.33 11.42
C VAL A 162 -1.38 5.83 11.54
N ARG A 163 -0.11 6.22 11.42
CA ARG A 163 0.32 7.62 11.27
C ARG A 163 0.66 7.86 9.81
N LEU A 164 0.10 8.93 9.25
CA LEU A 164 0.31 9.33 7.87
C LEU A 164 0.90 10.75 7.85
N SER A 165 1.82 11.01 6.92
CA SER A 165 2.38 12.35 6.71
C SER A 165 2.80 12.53 5.26
N ALA A 166 2.45 13.67 4.67
CA ALA A 166 2.85 14.02 3.31
C ALA A 166 3.03 15.53 3.15
N SER A 167 3.74 15.94 2.10
CA SER A 167 3.78 17.35 1.68
C SER A 167 2.66 17.76 0.73
N SER A 168 1.96 16.81 0.08
CA SER A 168 0.82 17.13 -0.79
C SER A 168 -0.50 16.71 -0.15
N THR A 169 -0.88 15.43 -0.22
CA THR A 169 -2.18 14.96 0.27
C THR A 169 -2.05 13.72 1.14
N VAL A 170 -2.95 13.59 2.11
CA VAL A 170 -3.02 12.45 3.02
C VAL A 170 -4.46 11.94 3.07
N GLY A 171 -4.65 10.62 2.99
CA GLY A 171 -5.95 10.02 3.26
C GLY A 171 -5.84 8.60 3.81
N ILE A 172 -6.80 8.22 4.66
CA ILE A 172 -6.73 6.92 5.35
C ILE A 172 -6.82 5.75 4.37
N VAL A 173 -7.65 5.86 3.33
CA VAL A 173 -7.68 4.88 2.24
C VAL A 173 -6.69 5.30 1.17
N SER A 174 -6.92 6.44 0.52
CA SER A 174 -5.99 6.95 -0.50
C SER A 174 -5.55 8.38 -0.30
N GLY A 175 -4.30 8.68 -0.66
CA GLY A 175 -3.78 10.05 -0.65
C GLY A 175 -4.44 10.90 -1.73
N GLN A 176 -4.59 10.36 -2.93
CA GLN A 176 -5.39 10.96 -3.99
C GLN A 176 -6.25 9.88 -4.65
N ASN A 177 -7.49 10.26 -4.98
CA ASN A 177 -8.47 9.35 -5.56
C ASN A 177 -9.01 9.86 -6.90
N GLY A 178 -8.93 9.04 -7.94
CA GLY A 178 -9.64 9.17 -9.21
C GLY A 178 -10.62 8.02 -9.47
N GLY A 179 -10.88 7.18 -8.47
CA GLY A 179 -11.65 5.93 -8.56
C GLY A 179 -12.82 5.81 -7.59
N VAL A 180 -13.52 4.67 -7.66
CA VAL A 180 -14.61 4.31 -6.74
C VAL A 180 -14.15 3.21 -5.79
N TYR A 181 -14.44 3.34 -4.50
CA TYR A 181 -14.22 2.27 -3.52
C TYR A 181 -15.53 1.70 -3.02
N TYR A 182 -15.57 0.37 -2.90
CA TYR A 182 -16.61 -0.35 -2.17
C TYR A 182 -16.00 -0.87 -0.88
N PHE A 183 -16.36 -0.26 0.24
CA PHE A 183 -15.71 -0.52 1.53
C PHE A 183 -16.64 -1.16 2.56
N THR A 184 -16.15 -2.25 3.16
CA THR A 184 -16.62 -2.82 4.43
C THR A 184 -15.42 -3.03 5.35
N GLY A 185 -15.55 -2.66 6.63
CA GLY A 185 -14.47 -2.80 7.61
C GLY A 185 -14.37 -1.63 8.57
N SER A 186 -13.16 -1.38 9.09
CA SER A 186 -12.91 -0.35 10.10
C SER A 186 -11.69 0.50 9.75
N LEU A 187 -11.83 1.82 9.87
CA LEU A 187 -10.76 2.79 9.60
C LEU A 187 -10.51 3.64 10.85
N SER A 188 -9.26 3.70 11.29
CA SER A 188 -8.79 4.58 12.37
C SER A 188 -7.34 4.98 12.13
N SER A 189 -7.06 6.28 12.18
CA SER A 189 -5.71 6.83 12.08
C SER A 189 -5.47 7.81 13.22
N SER A 190 -4.20 7.98 13.61
CA SER A 190 -3.82 8.77 14.79
C SER A 190 -3.54 10.26 14.49
N ASN A 191 -3.46 10.66 13.22
CA ASN A 191 -3.30 12.05 12.80
C ASN A 191 -4.33 12.36 11.70
N TYR A 192 -5.39 13.12 12.03
CA TYR A 192 -6.38 13.64 11.10
C TYR A 192 -6.13 15.13 10.89
N ILE A 193 -5.70 15.57 9.69
CA ILE A 193 -5.80 16.98 9.28
C ILE A 193 -6.14 17.03 7.78
N ASN A 194 -7.39 17.45 7.51
CA ASN A 194 -7.95 18.02 6.26
C ASN A 194 -8.27 17.12 5.04
N ASP A 195 -9.58 16.87 4.90
CA ASP A 195 -10.41 17.25 3.74
C ASP A 195 -10.72 16.26 2.61
N VAL A 196 -10.61 14.95 2.82
CA VAL A 196 -11.34 13.98 1.99
C VAL A 196 -11.91 12.88 2.87
N LEU A 197 -13.01 13.19 3.56
CA LEU A 197 -14.09 12.22 3.63
C LEU A 197 -14.47 11.93 2.18
N GLN A 198 -13.81 10.91 1.63
CA GLN A 198 -14.19 10.11 0.49
C GLN A 198 -15.35 10.69 -0.32
N LYS A 199 -15.08 11.59 -1.27
CA LYS A 199 -16.11 12.12 -2.17
C LYS A 199 -16.81 11.00 -2.97
N ASP A 200 -16.16 9.82 -3.09
CA ASP A 200 -16.60 8.71 -3.96
C ASP A 200 -16.54 7.31 -3.30
N CYS A 201 -16.57 7.19 -1.97
CA CYS A 201 -16.79 5.88 -1.33
C CYS A 201 -18.27 5.69 -1.04
N SER A 202 -18.90 4.77 -1.77
CA SER A 202 -20.19 4.21 -1.40
C SER A 202 -19.98 3.28 -0.21
N VAL A 203 -20.04 3.83 1.00
CA VAL A 203 -19.95 3.06 2.25
C VAL A 203 -21.21 2.19 2.38
N LEU A 204 -21.05 0.87 2.30
CA LEU A 204 -22.15 -0.11 2.33
C LEU A 204 -22.44 -0.71 3.72
N SER A 205 -21.81 -0.24 4.81
CA SER A 205 -22.12 -0.79 6.14
C SER A 205 -21.97 0.18 7.32
N ASN A 206 -22.95 0.06 8.23
CA ASN A 206 -23.08 0.78 9.51
C ASN A 206 -22.05 0.27 10.51
N TYR A 207 -21.11 1.10 10.98
CA TYR A 207 -20.57 1.11 12.35
C TYR A 207 -19.61 2.30 12.47
N TRP A 208 -20.11 3.43 12.98
CA TRP A 208 -19.30 4.58 13.33
C TRP A 208 -18.88 4.44 14.80
N SER A 209 -17.58 4.38 15.08
CA SER A 209 -17.06 4.79 16.40
C SER A 209 -15.92 5.78 16.17
N VAL A 210 -16.26 7.06 16.10
CA VAL A 210 -15.30 8.15 16.30
C VAL A 210 -15.09 8.23 17.81
N ALA A 211 -14.11 7.49 18.32
CA ALA A 211 -13.65 7.66 19.70
C ALA A 211 -12.60 8.78 19.71
N GLY A 212 -13.06 10.00 19.97
CA GLY A 212 -12.19 11.12 20.31
C GLY A 212 -11.82 11.06 21.79
N CYS A 213 -10.53 11.28 22.07
CA CYS A 213 -10.01 11.93 23.25
C CYS A 213 -8.80 12.75 22.81
#